data_AF-A0A534E7V1-F1
#
_entry.id   AF-A0A534E7V1-F1
#
_cell.length_a   1.000
_cell.length_b   1.000
_cell.length_c   1.000
_cell.angle_alpha   90.00
_cell.angle_beta   90.00
_cell.angle_gamma   90.00
#
_symmetry.space_group_name_H-M   'P 1'
#
loop_
_entity.id
_entity.type
_entity.pdbx_description
1 polymer ?
#
loop_
_entity_poly.entity_id
_entity_poly.type
_entity_poly.pdbx_seq_one_letter_code
_entity_poly.pdbx_strand_id
1 'polypeptide(L)' 'MPSTLSVRAALLLTLAAVAVSAVAADAQDPLAAAIASPSRTPKFTVRDQYRHPLETLRFFGVRPNQTVVEIWP' A
#
# COMPACT_ATOMS: atom_id res chain seq x y z
N MET A 1 -21.20 14.48 36.69
CA MET A 1 -21.59 14.66 35.27
C MET A 1 -20.32 14.98 34.48
N PRO A 2 -19.95 14.20 33.46
CA PRO A 2 -18.77 14.52 32.65
C PRO A 2 -18.97 15.89 32.00
N SER A 3 -17.99 16.77 32.13
CA SER A 3 -18.04 18.11 31.57
C SER A 3 -18.11 18.04 30.05
N THR A 4 -18.86 18.94 29.43
CA THR A 4 -19.07 19.04 27.97
C THR A 4 -17.75 19.13 27.18
N LEU A 5 -16.67 19.56 27.85
CA LEU A 5 -15.32 19.61 27.32
C LEU A 5 -14.69 18.22 27.12
N SER A 6 -14.92 17.27 28.03
CA SER A 6 -14.39 15.90 27.92
C SER A 6 -15.05 15.09 26.81
N VAL A 7 -16.34 15.34 26.54
CA VAL A 7 -17.08 14.68 25.44
C VAL A 7 -16.57 15.18 24.08
N ARG A 8 -16.27 16.47 23.95
CA ARG A 8 -15.70 17.06 22.73
C ARG A 8 -14.27 16.59 22.46
N ALA A 9 -13.45 16.49 23.49
CA ALA A 9 -12.09 15.97 23.37
C ALA A 9 -12.09 14.49 22.93
N ALA A 10 -12.97 13.66 23.50
CA ALA A 10 -13.13 12.27 23.08
C ALA A 10 -13.64 12.14 21.63
N LEU A 11 -14.55 13.02 21.20
CA LEU A 11 -15.05 13.06 19.82
C LEU A 11 -13.96 13.46 18.82
N LEU A 12 -13.11 14.44 19.18
CA LEU A 12 -11.98 14.84 18.33
C LEU A 12 -10.91 13.74 18.24
N LEU A 13 -10.64 13.04 19.34
CA LEU A 13 -9.65 11.95 19.37
C LEU A 13 -10.11 10.74 18.54
N THR A 14 -11.39 10.38 18.61
CA THR A 14 -11.96 9.29 17.82
C THR A 14 -11.99 9.61 16.33
N LEU A 15 -12.32 10.85 15.95
CA LEU A 15 -12.30 11.28 14.55
C LEU A 15 -10.88 11.28 13.96
N ALA A 16 -9.88 11.68 14.75
CA ALA A 16 -8.48 11.62 14.33
C ALA A 16 -8.01 10.16 14.11
N ALA A 17 -8.40 9.22 14.98
CA ALA A 17 -8.00 7.81 14.84
C ALA A 17 -8.57 7.13 13.57
N VAL A 18 -9.78 7.51 13.14
CA VAL A 18 -10.38 7.01 11.90
C VAL A 18 -9.62 7.51 10.66
N ALA A 19 -9.20 8.78 10.66
CA ALA A 19 -8.44 9.36 9.55
C ALA A 19 -7.07 8.68 9.35
N VAL A 20 -6.38 8.32 10.44
CA VAL A 20 -5.06 7.63 10.38
C VAL A 20 -5.21 6.20 9.84
N SER A 21 -6.30 5.51 10.16
CA SER A 21 -6.56 4.14 9.69
C SER A 21 -6.85 4.07 8.18
N ALA A 22 -7.47 5.11 7.61
CA ALA A 22 -7.77 5.18 6.18
C ALA A 22 -6.52 5.38 5.31
N VAL A 23 -5.55 6.16 5.77
CA VAL A 23 -4.24 6.35 5.09
C VAL A 23 -3.39 5.08 5.15
N ALA A 24 -3.48 4.32 6.24
CA ALA A 24 -2.76 3.07 6.37
C ALA A 24 -3.25 1.99 5.40
N ALA A 25 -4.54 1.97 5.03
CA ALA A 25 -5.11 0.95 4.14
C ALA A 25 -4.69 1.11 2.67
N ASP A 26 -4.45 2.34 2.20
CA ASP A 26 -3.95 2.61 0.83
C ASP A 26 -2.46 2.21 0.69
N ALA A 27 -1.73 2.14 1.81
CA ALA A 27 -0.36 1.64 1.90
C ALA A 27 -0.24 0.10 1.88
N GLN A 28 -1.31 -0.66 1.61
CA GLN A 28 -1.36 -2.12 1.85
C GLN A 28 -1.55 -2.97 0.59
N ASP A 29 -1.34 -2.46 -0.63
CA ASP A 29 -1.14 -3.37 -1.77
C ASP A 29 0.34 -3.84 -1.78
N PRO A 30 0.64 -5.08 -1.34
CA PRO A 30 2.02 -5.56 -1.26
C PRO A 30 2.68 -5.63 -2.65
N LEU A 31 1.90 -5.80 -3.72
CA LEU A 31 2.42 -5.79 -5.09
C LEU A 31 2.77 -4.37 -5.52
N ALA A 32 1.93 -3.38 -5.21
CA ALA A 32 2.23 -1.97 -5.47
C ALA A 32 3.47 -1.51 -4.68
N ALA A 33 3.58 -1.92 -3.41
CA ALA A 33 4.75 -1.64 -2.58
C ALA A 33 6.02 -2.28 -3.15
N ALA A 34 5.94 -3.53 -3.63
CA ALA A 34 7.07 -4.21 -4.29
C ALA A 34 7.50 -3.49 -5.60
N ILE A 35 6.53 -3.01 -6.39
CA ILE A 35 6.79 -2.24 -7.62
C ILE A 35 7.43 -0.87 -7.30
N ALA A 36 7.09 -0.28 -6.16
CA ALA A 36 7.66 1.00 -5.68
C ALA A 36 9.01 0.82 -4.95
N SER A 37 9.56 -0.40 -4.88
CA SER A 37 10.80 -0.66 -4.15
C SER A 37 11.97 0.20 -4.65
N PRO A 38 12.75 0.81 -3.74
CA PRO A 38 13.91 1.64 -4.10
C PRO A 38 15.04 0.84 -4.77
N SER A 39 15.00 -0.49 -4.70
CA SER A 39 15.95 -1.36 -5.41
C SER A 39 15.75 -1.37 -6.93
N ARG A 40 14.61 -0.87 -7.44
CA ARG A 40 14.37 -0.74 -8.88
C ARG A 40 15.05 0.52 -9.43
N THR A 41 15.91 0.36 -10.42
CA THR A 41 16.60 1.50 -11.04
C THR A 41 15.62 2.38 -11.85
N PRO A 42 15.84 3.71 -11.92
CA PRO A 42 15.00 4.61 -12.72
C PRO A 42 14.89 4.21 -14.20
N LYS A 43 15.95 3.61 -14.76
CA LYS A 43 15.96 3.09 -16.14
C LYS A 43 14.88 2.02 -16.37
N PHE A 44 14.52 1.24 -15.35
CA PHE A 44 13.51 0.20 -15.47
C PHE A 44 12.10 0.69 -15.17
N THR A 45 11.93 1.71 -14.31
CA THR A 45 10.63 2.25 -13.93
C THR A 45 9.95 3.04 -15.05
N VAL A 46 10.70 3.76 -15.89
CA VAL A 46 10.14 4.54 -17.02
C VAL A 46 9.36 3.68 -18.04
N ARG A 47 9.57 2.37 -18.02
CA ARG A 47 8.90 1.40 -18.90
C ARG A 47 7.59 0.87 -18.32
N ASP A 48 7.26 1.19 -17.07
CA ASP A 48 6.09 0.62 -16.39
C ASP A 48 4.80 0.99 -17.10
N GLN A 49 4.73 2.18 -17.71
CA GLN A 49 3.60 2.62 -18.54
C GLN A 49 3.28 1.67 -19.72
N TYR A 50 4.26 0.89 -20.19
CA TYR A 50 4.11 -0.07 -21.28
C TYR A 50 4.05 -1.52 -20.79
N ARG A 51 4.52 -1.77 -19.56
CA ARG A 51 4.69 -3.12 -19.00
C ARG A 51 3.63 -3.48 -17.96
N HIS A 52 2.87 -2.52 -17.46
CA HIS A 52 1.74 -2.73 -16.54
C HIS A 52 2.08 -3.75 -15.44
N PRO A 53 3.13 -3.50 -14.63
CA PRO A 53 3.67 -4.52 -13.73
C PRO A 53 2.65 -4.95 -12.66
N LEU A 54 1.80 -4.04 -12.18
CA LEU A 54 0.80 -4.37 -11.16
C LEU A 54 -0.27 -5.30 -11.73
N GLU A 55 -0.77 -4.98 -12.91
CA GLU A 55 -1.76 -5.77 -13.63
C GLU A 55 -1.19 -7.14 -14.00
N THR A 56 0.07 -7.19 -14.42
CA THR A 56 0.78 -8.43 -14.73
C THR A 56 0.91 -9.32 -13.49
N LEU A 57 1.37 -8.78 -12.36
CA LEU A 57 1.50 -9.55 -11.11
C LEU A 57 0.14 -10.03 -10.59
N ARG A 58 -0.91 -9.22 -10.74
CA ARG A 58 -2.30 -9.61 -10.42
C ARG A 58 -2.81 -10.71 -11.34
N PHE A 59 -2.55 -10.62 -12.64
CA PHE A 59 -2.92 -11.66 -13.62
C PHE A 59 -2.28 -13.01 -13.28
N PHE A 60 -1.01 -13.02 -12.88
CA PHE A 60 -0.33 -14.23 -12.42
C PHE A 60 -0.74 -14.68 -11.01
N GLY A 61 -1.54 -13.89 -10.29
CA GLY A 61 -2.02 -14.24 -8.95
C GLY A 61 -0.91 -14.33 -7.91
N VAL A 62 0.13 -13.49 -8.02
CA VAL A 62 1.25 -13.46 -7.08
C VAL A 62 0.77 -13.04 -5.68
N ARG A 63 1.18 -13.78 -4.65
CA ARG A 63 0.83 -13.55 -3.24
C ARG A 63 2.07 -13.43 -2.36
N PRO A 64 2.03 -12.70 -1.22
CA PRO A 64 3.20 -12.42 -0.38
C PRO A 64 4.02 -13.65 0.09
N ASN A 65 3.40 -14.83 0.19
CA ASN A 65 4.05 -16.05 0.69
C ASN A 65 4.50 -17.02 -0.41
N GLN A 66 4.49 -16.59 -1.67
CA GLN A 66 4.99 -17.38 -2.79
C GLN A 66 6.48 -17.08 -3.05
N THR A 67 7.22 -18.11 -3.44
CA THR A 67 8.56 -17.95 -4.01
C THR A 67 8.42 -17.85 -5.52
N VAL A 68 8.81 -16.71 -6.09
CA VAL A 68 8.82 -16.48 -7.54
C VAL A 68 10.24 -16.66 -8.05
N VAL A 69 10.42 -17.51 -9.06
CA VAL A 69 11.69 -17.71 -9.74
C VAL A 69 11.55 -17.24 -11.18
N GLU A 70 12.43 -16.33 -11.60
CA GLU A 70 12.58 -15.98 -13.00
C GLU A 70 13.45 -17.05 -13.67
N ILE A 71 12.89 -17.76 -14.65
CA ILE A 71 13.65 -18.68 -15.50
C ILE A 71 14.02 -17.91 -16.76
N TRP A 72 15.23 -17.39 -16.79
CA TRP A 72 15.86 -16.80 -17.98
C TRP A 72 16.72 -17.88 -18.67
N PRO A 73 16.82 -17.92 -20.01
CA PRO A 73 17.90 -18.65 -20.67
C PRO A 73 19.25 -17.99 -20.41
#